data_AF-A0A2H6NL04-F1
#
_entry.id   AF-A0A2H6NL04-F1
#
_cell.length_a   1.000
_cell.length_b   1.000
_cell.length_c   1.000
_cell.angle_alpha   90.00
_cell.angle_beta   90.00
_cell.angle_gamma   90.00
#
_symmetry.space_group_name_H-M   'P 1'
#
loop_
_entity.id
_entity.type
_entity.pdbx_description
1 polymer ?
#
loop_
_entity_poly.entity_id
_entity_poly.type
_entity_poly.pdbx_seq_one_letter_code
_entity_poly.pdbx_strand_id
1 'polypeptide(L)'
;EETCSLLNQQKKIGLPLRIREACAPNVDYVYKTKLLRIEEKDGNDIYVMDVLEVIKAGTDRNPQAKPRQYVSQRKCQEALNLKLNNDYLIWGLSSDLWPMKDDISYLITKNTWIERWPHEDECQEEEFQNLCDDF
;
A
#
# COMPACT_ATOMS: atom_id res chain seq x y z
N GLU A 1 4.24 -20.80 -9.88
CA GLU A 1 3.52 -20.39 -8.66
C GLU A 1 3.53 -18.86 -8.58
N GLU A 2 2.37 -18.24 -8.50
CA GLU A 2 2.28 -16.79 -8.28
C GLU A 2 2.31 -16.53 -6.77
N THR A 3 3.45 -16.05 -6.28
CA THR A 3 3.64 -15.66 -4.88
C THR A 3 2.82 -14.41 -4.57
N CYS A 4 2.04 -14.44 -3.50
CA CYS A 4 1.30 -13.27 -2.99
C CYS A 4 2.25 -12.24 -2.38
N SER A 5 1.89 -10.96 -2.42
CA SER A 5 2.51 -9.94 -1.58
C SER A 5 2.21 -10.24 -0.12
N LEU A 6 3.15 -9.87 0.74
CA LEU A 6 3.00 -10.00 2.19
C LEU A 6 2.84 -8.61 2.79
N LEU A 7 2.01 -8.50 3.83
CA LEU A 7 2.05 -7.33 4.68
C LEU A 7 3.40 -7.29 5.41
N ASN A 8 4.21 -6.28 5.10
CA ASN A 8 5.53 -6.14 5.70
C ASN A 8 5.37 -5.71 7.17
N GLN A 9 5.67 -6.64 8.07
CA GLN A 9 5.80 -6.33 9.50
C GLN A 9 7.16 -5.66 9.71
N GLN A 10 7.13 -4.37 10.00
CA GLN A 10 8.29 -3.48 10.14
C GLN A 10 9.34 -3.89 11.17
N LYS A 11 9.07 -4.85 12.06
CA LYS A 11 9.94 -5.26 13.18
C LYS A 11 11.40 -5.62 12.77
N LYS A 12 11.77 -5.59 11.48
CA LYS A 12 13.11 -5.89 10.97
C LYS A 12 13.66 -4.96 9.88
N ILE A 13 12.95 -3.93 9.41
CA ILE A 13 13.39 -3.14 8.24
C ILE A 13 13.79 -1.75 8.70
N GLY A 14 15.11 -1.49 8.78
CA GLY A 14 15.60 -0.18 9.20
C GLY A 14 15.28 0.93 8.20
N LEU A 15 15.01 2.14 8.72
CA LEU A 15 14.66 3.33 7.94
C LEU A 15 15.55 3.58 6.70
N PRO A 16 16.90 3.48 6.77
CA PRO A 16 17.75 3.70 5.58
C PRO A 16 17.50 2.69 4.46
N LEU A 17 17.19 1.44 4.81
CA LEU A 17 16.85 0.41 3.84
C LEU A 17 15.48 0.69 3.23
N ARG A 18 14.47 1.05 4.05
CA ARG A 18 13.12 1.41 3.58
C ARG A 18 13.16 2.54 2.56
N ILE A 19 13.90 3.60 2.85
CA ILE A 19 14.10 4.74 1.94
C ILE A 19 14.77 4.28 0.64
N ARG A 20 15.83 3.46 0.73
CA ARG A 20 16.54 2.96 -0.45
C ARG A 20 15.63 2.16 -1.38
N GLU A 21 14.81 1.26 -0.84
CA GLU A 21 13.88 0.44 -1.62
C GLU A 21 12.75 1.29 -2.23
N ALA A 22 12.15 2.21 -1.48
CA ALA A 22 11.12 3.12 -1.98
C ALA A 22 11.63 4.10 -3.07
N CYS A 23 12.92 4.46 -3.00
CA CYS A 23 13.60 5.30 -3.98
C CYS A 23 14.14 4.53 -5.20
N ALA A 24 13.96 3.20 -5.28
CA ALA A 24 14.48 2.44 -6.40
C ALA A 24 13.90 2.94 -7.75
N PRO A 25 14.68 2.93 -8.86
CA PRO A 25 14.27 3.54 -10.13
C PRO A 25 13.01 2.95 -10.75
N ASN A 26 12.69 1.69 -10.43
CA ASN A 26 11.50 0.99 -10.92
C ASN A 26 10.25 1.24 -10.08
N VAL A 27 10.38 1.79 -8.87
CA VAL A 27 9.24 2.21 -8.05
C VAL A 27 8.65 3.47 -8.67
N ASP A 28 7.37 3.42 -9.02
CA ASP A 28 6.68 4.53 -9.68
C ASP A 28 6.10 5.50 -8.66
N TYR A 29 5.48 4.98 -7.61
CA TYR A 29 4.77 5.79 -6.61
C TYR A 29 5.03 5.30 -5.19
N VAL A 30 4.92 6.22 -4.22
CA VAL A 30 4.96 5.92 -2.78
C VAL A 30 3.91 6.79 -2.09
N TYR A 31 2.92 6.16 -1.45
CA TYR A 31 1.77 6.83 -0.87
C TYR A 31 1.50 6.37 0.57
N LYS A 32 1.01 7.30 1.41
CA LYS A 32 0.25 6.94 2.60
C LYS A 32 -1.23 6.86 2.20
N THR A 33 -1.87 5.75 2.56
CA THR A 33 -3.25 5.48 2.15
C THR A 33 -4.09 4.99 3.33
N LYS A 34 -5.41 5.19 3.26
CA LYS A 34 -6.37 4.65 4.21
C LYS A 34 -7.32 3.68 3.53
N LEU A 35 -7.48 2.48 4.09
CA LEU A 35 -8.42 1.51 3.55
C LEU A 35 -9.86 1.87 3.92
N LEU A 36 -10.68 2.22 2.93
CA LEU A 36 -12.08 2.61 3.13
C LEU A 36 -13.02 1.41 3.12
N ARG A 37 -12.82 0.49 2.17
CA ARG A 37 -13.70 -0.66 1.95
C ARG A 37 -13.00 -1.76 1.15
N ILE A 38 -13.51 -2.98 1.26
CA ILE A 38 -13.07 -4.15 0.49
C ILE A 38 -14.29 -4.66 -0.28
N GLU A 39 -14.13 -4.82 -1.59
CA GLU A 39 -15.13 -5.43 -2.48
C GLU A 39 -14.56 -6.72 -3.09
N GLU A 40 -15.42 -7.67 -3.40
CA GLU A 40 -15.04 -8.86 -4.16
C GLU A 40 -15.62 -8.77 -5.57
N LYS A 41 -14.80 -9.06 -6.58
CA LYS A 41 -15.23 -9.09 -7.98
C LYS A 41 -14.39 -10.06 -8.81
N ASP A 42 -15.05 -10.95 -9.53
CA ASP A 42 -14.43 -11.87 -10.50
C ASP A 42 -13.24 -12.68 -9.91
N GLY A 43 -13.35 -13.11 -8.66
CA GLY A 43 -12.29 -13.86 -7.95
C GLY A 43 -11.12 -13.01 -7.43
N ASN A 44 -11.24 -11.68 -7.48
CA ASN A 44 -10.29 -10.73 -6.94
C ASN A 44 -10.91 -9.93 -5.79
N ASP A 45 -10.06 -9.51 -4.85
CA ASP A 45 -10.40 -8.50 -3.86
C ASP A 45 -9.97 -7.12 -4.38
N ILE A 46 -10.86 -6.16 -4.23
CA ILE A 46 -10.67 -4.74 -4.55
C ILE A 46 -10.63 -3.97 -3.25
N TYR A 47 -9.43 -3.54 -2.87
CA TYR A 47 -9.17 -2.67 -1.73
C TYR A 47 -9.30 -1.23 -2.19
N VAL A 48 -10.35 -0.54 -1.76
CA VAL A 48 -10.56 0.87 -2.12
C VAL A 48 -9.95 1.74 -1.05
N MET A 49 -8.94 2.49 -1.47
CA MET A 49 -8.06 3.24 -0.59
C MET A 49 -8.12 4.72 -0.93
N ASP A 50 -8.15 5.56 0.09
CA ASP A 50 -7.96 7.00 -0.06
C ASP A 50 -6.49 7.35 0.06
N VAL A 51 -5.98 8.23 -0.80
CA VAL A 51 -4.57 8.65 -0.76
C VAL A 51 -4.44 9.88 0.13
N LEU A 52 -3.92 9.66 1.34
CA LEU A 52 -3.77 10.71 2.35
C LEU A 52 -2.55 11.59 2.07
N GLU A 53 -1.44 10.97 1.66
CA GLU A 53 -0.18 11.67 1.38
C GLU A 53 0.53 11.08 0.17
N VAL A 54 1.10 11.98 -0.64
CA VAL A 54 1.95 11.63 -1.79
C VAL A 54 3.41 11.86 -1.42
N ILE A 55 4.12 10.78 -1.06
CA ILE A 55 5.53 10.83 -0.68
C ILE A 55 6.43 10.84 -1.94
N LYS A 56 6.07 10.03 -2.94
CA LYS A 56 6.68 10.03 -4.27
C LYS A 56 5.58 10.00 -5.33
N ALA A 57 5.52 11.06 -6.13
CA ALA A 57 4.60 11.15 -7.26
C ALA A 57 5.09 10.23 -8.40
N GLY A 58 4.13 9.64 -9.10
CA GLY A 58 4.38 8.71 -10.20
C GLY A 58 3.52 9.01 -11.43
N THR A 59 3.09 7.95 -12.11
CA THR A 59 2.31 8.03 -13.34
C THR A 59 0.89 8.58 -13.10
N ASP A 60 0.27 8.27 -11.95
CA ASP A 60 -0.99 8.89 -11.56
C ASP A 60 -0.76 10.35 -11.15
N ARG A 61 -1.25 11.27 -11.98
CA ARG A 61 -1.01 12.71 -11.81
C ARG A 61 -1.82 13.34 -10.69
N ASN A 62 -2.89 12.70 -10.23
CA ASN A 62 -3.74 13.27 -9.19
C ASN A 62 -4.33 12.18 -8.28
N PRO A 63 -3.49 11.41 -7.57
CA PRO A 63 -3.92 10.22 -6.83
C PRO A 63 -4.93 10.54 -5.72
N GLN A 64 -4.91 11.77 -5.19
CA GLN A 64 -5.80 12.23 -4.10
C GLN A 64 -7.17 12.76 -4.58
N ALA A 65 -7.41 12.88 -5.89
CA ALA A 65 -8.67 13.42 -6.41
C ALA A 65 -9.89 12.54 -6.09
N LYS A 66 -9.67 11.23 -5.96
CA LYS A 66 -10.68 10.23 -5.66
C LYS A 66 -10.02 8.98 -5.08
N PRO A 67 -10.78 8.16 -4.32
CA PRO A 67 -10.29 6.87 -3.87
C PRO A 67 -9.81 5.98 -5.02
N ARG A 68 -8.72 5.26 -4.80
CA ARG A 68 -8.06 4.39 -5.77
C ARG A 68 -8.33 2.92 -5.46
N GLN A 69 -8.37 2.12 -6.52
CA GLN A 69 -8.62 0.69 -6.43
C GLN A 69 -7.31 -0.08 -6.50
N TYR A 70 -7.00 -0.79 -5.42
CA TYR A 70 -5.92 -1.76 -5.37
C TYR A 70 -6.51 -3.16 -5.48
N VAL A 71 -6.07 -3.93 -6.47
CA VAL A 71 -6.67 -5.22 -6.83
C VAL A 71 -5.68 -6.34 -6.54
N SER A 72 -6.12 -7.35 -5.82
CA SER A 72 -5.33 -8.57 -5.58
C SER A 72 -6.17 -9.81 -5.83
N GLN A 73 -5.54 -10.94 -6.15
CA GLN A 73 -6.24 -12.20 -6.21
C GLN A 73 -6.74 -12.60 -4.82
N ARG A 74 -7.97 -13.11 -4.73
CA ARG A 74 -8.59 -13.46 -3.44
C ARG A 74 -7.75 -14.43 -2.59
N LYS A 75 -6.98 -15.32 -3.22
CA LYS A 75 -6.08 -16.24 -2.51
C LYS A 75 -5.02 -15.53 -1.64
N CYS A 76 -4.75 -14.24 -1.92
CA CYS A 76 -3.79 -13.43 -1.18
C CYS A 76 -4.41 -12.63 -0.02
N GLN A 77 -5.72 -12.72 0.19
CA GLN A 77 -6.43 -11.97 1.22
C GLN A 77 -5.84 -12.18 2.62
N GLU A 78 -5.58 -13.42 3.01
CA GLU A 78 -5.02 -13.77 4.32
C GLU A 78 -3.56 -13.30 4.47
N ALA A 79 -2.78 -13.32 3.39
CA ALA A 79 -1.39 -12.89 3.39
C ALA A 79 -1.26 -11.36 3.50
N LEU A 80 -2.21 -10.64 2.91
CA LEU A 80 -2.31 -9.17 2.98
C LEU A 80 -2.90 -8.71 4.31
N ASN A 81 -3.91 -9.40 4.82
CA ASN A 81 -4.58 -9.12 6.10
C ASN A 81 -4.88 -7.63 6.35
N LEU A 82 -5.34 -6.93 5.30
CA LEU A 82 -5.67 -5.51 5.38
C LEU A 82 -6.98 -5.31 6.12
N LYS A 83 -7.05 -4.26 6.94
CA LYS A 83 -8.15 -3.97 7.85
C LYS A 83 -8.74 -2.61 7.54
N LEU A 84 -10.07 -2.54 7.57
CA LEU A 84 -10.81 -1.31 7.32
C LEU A 84 -10.37 -0.21 8.30
N ASN A 85 -10.34 1.03 7.82
CA ASN A 85 -9.96 2.24 8.55
C ASN A 85 -8.51 2.31 9.03
N ASN A 86 -7.68 1.33 8.68
CA ASN A 86 -6.24 1.40 8.94
C ASN A 86 -5.53 2.17 7.82
N ASP A 87 -4.43 2.79 8.23
CA ASP A 87 -3.51 3.49 7.34
C ASP A 87 -2.33 2.58 6.96
N TYR A 88 -1.85 2.75 5.73
CA TYR A 88 -0.81 1.94 5.12
C TYR A 88 0.17 2.79 4.30
N LEU A 89 1.46 2.51 4.43
CA LEU A 89 2.47 2.90 3.45
C LEU A 89 2.44 1.90 2.30
N ILE A 90 2.25 2.39 1.08
CA ILE A 90 2.19 1.56 -0.13
C ILE A 90 3.10 2.14 -1.20
N TRP A 91 3.92 1.29 -1.81
CA TRP A 91 4.63 1.63 -3.03
C TRP A 91 4.61 0.46 -4.01
N GLY A 92 4.64 0.79 -5.30
CA GLY A 92 4.55 -0.19 -6.37
C GLY A 92 5.33 0.22 -7.60
N LEU A 93 5.43 -0.72 -8.55
CA LEU A 93 6.14 -0.51 -9.80
C LEU A 93 5.22 0.09 -10.86
N SER A 94 5.80 0.73 -11.87
CA SER A 94 5.03 1.24 -13.02
C SER A 94 4.33 0.12 -13.80
N SER A 95 4.89 -1.10 -13.77
CA SER A 95 4.29 -2.30 -14.37
C SER A 95 3.02 -2.78 -13.68
N ASP A 96 2.78 -2.34 -12.44
CA ASP A 96 1.63 -2.72 -11.63
C ASP A 96 0.45 -1.74 -11.82
N LEU A 97 0.60 -0.75 -12.69
CA LEU A 97 -0.46 0.20 -13.02
C LEU A 97 -1.26 -0.30 -14.21
N TRP A 98 -2.56 -0.42 -14.03
CA TRP A 98 -3.50 -0.78 -15.09
C TRP A 98 -4.30 0.45 -15.51
N PRO A 99 -4.03 1.04 -16.70
CA PRO A 99 -4.78 2.17 -17.21
C PRO A 99 -6.22 1.76 -17.50
N MET A 100 -7.17 2.50 -16.95
CA MET A 100 -8.57 2.47 -17.32
C MET A 100 -8.89 3.74 -18.11
N LYS A 101 -10.06 3.77 -18.77
CA LYS A 101 -10.43 4.87 -19.68
C LYS A 101 -10.25 6.27 -19.06
N ASP A 102 -10.66 6.44 -17.81
CA ASP A 102 -10.59 7.71 -17.05
C ASP A 102 -10.05 7.50 -15.61
N ASP A 103 -9.29 6.41 -15.40
CA ASP A 103 -8.78 6.03 -14.07
C ASP A 103 -7.51 5.18 -14.17
N ILE A 104 -6.88 4.92 -13.02
CA ILE A 104 -5.78 3.97 -12.88
C ILE A 104 -6.15 3.01 -11.75
N SER A 105 -6.09 1.72 -12.03
CA SER A 105 -6.15 0.67 -11.02
C SER A 105 -4.75 0.17 -10.70
N TYR A 106 -4.50 -0.15 -9.45
CA TYR A 106 -3.22 -0.64 -8.95
C TYR A 106 -3.32 -2.14 -8.73
N LEU A 107 -2.41 -2.92 -9.31
CA LEU A 107 -2.33 -4.35 -9.06
C LEU A 107 -1.41 -4.60 -7.86
N ILE A 108 -1.90 -5.33 -6.86
CA ILE A 108 -1.07 -5.80 -5.75
C ILE A 108 -0.39 -7.09 -6.19
N THR A 109 0.90 -6.99 -6.50
CA THR A 109 1.77 -8.10 -6.91
C THR A 109 2.84 -8.34 -5.85
N LYS A 110 3.59 -9.45 -5.93
CA LYS A 110 4.71 -9.73 -5.02
C LYS A 110 5.75 -8.60 -4.88
N ASN A 111 5.78 -7.65 -5.82
CA ASN A 111 6.70 -6.51 -5.81
C ASN A 111 6.07 -5.25 -5.19
N THR A 112 4.75 -5.25 -4.95
CA THR A 112 4.07 -4.18 -4.23
C THR A 112 4.39 -4.27 -2.76
N TRP A 113 4.93 -3.20 -2.20
CA TRP A 113 5.18 -3.09 -0.78
C TRP A 113 3.95 -2.52 -0.09
N ILE A 114 3.53 -3.17 0.99
CA ILE A 114 2.44 -2.70 1.84
C ILE A 114 2.87 -2.86 3.29
N GLU A 115 2.69 -1.81 4.08
CA GLU A 115 3.17 -1.73 5.45
C GLU A 115 2.15 -0.96 6.30
N ARG A 116 1.85 -1.46 7.50
CA ARG A 116 0.93 -0.79 8.42
C ARG A 116 1.55 0.53 8.90
N TRP A 117 0.81 1.63 8.77
CA TRP A 117 1.16 2.94 9.30
C TRP A 117 0.34 3.23 10.56
N PRO A 118 0.89 3.13 11.79
CA PRO A 118 0.12 3.30 13.01
C PRO A 118 -0.56 4.67 13.09
N HIS A 119 -1.77 4.70 13.66
CA HIS A 119 -2.48 5.94 13.97
C HIS A 119 -1.83 6.63 15.19
N GLU A 120 -2.05 7.94 15.32
CA GLU A 120 -1.44 8.74 16.41
C GLU A 120 -1.82 8.23 17.81
N ASP A 121 -3.02 7.68 17.96
CA ASP A 121 -3.48 7.07 19.20
C ASP A 121 -2.79 5.74 19.50
N GLU A 122 -2.52 4.93 18.47
CA GLU A 122 -1.75 3.68 18.59
C GLU A 122 -0.29 3.94 18.98
N CYS A 123 0.29 5.10 18.65
CA CYS A 123 1.67 5.46 19.00
C CYS A 123 1.95 5.52 20.51
N GLN A 124 0.92 5.55 21.35
CA GLN A 124 1.07 5.46 22.81
C GLN A 124 1.36 4.04 23.29
N GLU A 125 1.05 3.02 22.49
CA GLU A 125 1.29 1.62 22.82
C GLU A 125 2.75 1.22 22.54
N GLU A 126 3.36 0.48 23.46
CA GLU A 126 4.76 0.04 23.37
C GLU A 126 5.06 -0.73 22.07
N GLU A 127 4.06 -1.42 21.51
CA GLU A 127 4.21 -2.14 20.24
C GLU A 127 4.40 -1.20 19.03
N PHE A 128 3.87 0.02 19.06
CA PHE A 128 3.87 0.95 17.93
C PHE A 128 4.81 2.15 18.09
N GLN A 129 5.37 2.42 19.28
CA GLN A 129 6.27 3.56 19.52
C GLN A 129 7.42 3.64 18.50
N ASN A 130 8.17 2.55 18.31
CA ASN A 130 9.28 2.53 17.34
C ASN A 130 8.81 2.77 15.89
N LEU A 131 7.59 2.32 15.56
CA LEU A 131 7.03 2.46 14.22
C LEU A 131 6.65 3.92 13.95
N CYS A 132 6.14 4.61 14.95
CA CYS A 132 5.79 6.03 14.84
C CYS A 132 7.02 6.93 14.73
N ASP A 133 8.12 6.60 15.43
CA ASP A 133 9.38 7.37 15.33
C ASP A 133 10.07 7.24 13.96
N ASP A 134 9.87 6.10 13.29
CA ASP A 134 10.46 5.83 11.97
C ASP A 134 9.67 6.47 10.82
N PHE A 135 8.45 6.98 11.04
CA PHE A 135 7.56 7.51 9.99
C PHE A 135 7.51 9.04 9.91
#